data_AF-A0A943HRG8-F1
#
_entry.id   AF-A0A943HRG8-F1
#
_cell.length_a   1.000
_cell.length_b   1.000
_cell.length_c   1.000
_cell.angle_alpha   90.00
_cell.angle_beta   90.00
_cell.angle_gamma   90.00
#
_symmetry.space_group_name_H-M   'P 1'
#
loop_
_entity.id
_entity.type
_entity.pdbx_description
1 polymer ?
#
loop_
_entity_poly.entity_id
_entity_poly.type
_entity_poly.pdbx_seq_one_letter_code
_entity_poly.pdbx_strand_id
1 'polypeptide(L)'
;MKKIIYLLLVSLLILSCGMRNKKDVTQQLPVREFTKLEELCLLPYDSVLDYCDLSDDSIVDFPNLSGYTIRALSLSGNLLDTIIPCFLPKGLERLNLSNNKYKGYVNIRRCTILSLKEVDLSYNALDSIRITEPLYRIILSHNNLVFIGLNQKNIQYLDVSYNIHLNRIVRFEPSLIDTVISEGVSGGKPLIGPISKNAGHHF
;
A
#
# COMPACT_ATOMS: atom_id res chain seq x y z
N MET A 1 -18.66 -4.54 -32.30
CA MET A 1 -18.25 -5.93 -31.99
C MET A 1 -18.63 -6.23 -30.56
N LYS A 2 -19.55 -7.18 -30.37
CA LYS A 2 -20.26 -7.48 -29.11
C LYS A 2 -19.29 -8.13 -28.11
N LYS A 3 -19.18 -7.58 -26.89
CA LYS A 3 -18.59 -8.31 -25.76
C LYS A 3 -19.72 -8.96 -24.96
N ILE A 4 -19.63 -10.27 -24.90
CA ILE A 4 -20.55 -11.21 -24.27
C ILE A 4 -20.55 -10.95 -22.77
N ILE A 5 -21.71 -10.58 -22.24
CA ILE A 5 -21.99 -10.54 -20.80
C ILE A 5 -22.14 -12.00 -20.37
N TYR A 6 -21.23 -12.50 -19.54
CA TYR A 6 -21.39 -13.78 -18.86
C TYR A 6 -22.46 -13.60 -17.77
N LEU A 7 -23.73 -13.79 -18.14
CA LEU A 7 -24.74 -14.23 -17.18
C LEU A 7 -24.45 -15.70 -16.88
N LEU A 8 -23.83 -15.99 -15.74
CA LEU A 8 -23.70 -17.34 -15.22
C LEU A 8 -25.11 -17.88 -14.91
N LEU A 9 -25.63 -18.70 -15.82
CA LEU A 9 -26.79 -19.56 -15.61
C LEU A 9 -26.53 -20.48 -14.40
N VAL A 10 -27.37 -20.37 -13.38
CA VAL A 10 -27.50 -21.43 -12.37
C VAL A 10 -28.25 -22.58 -13.03
N SER A 11 -27.60 -23.72 -13.19
CA SER A 11 -28.19 -24.93 -13.76
C SER A 11 -29.23 -25.53 -12.80
N LEU A 12 -30.50 -25.55 -13.24
CA LEU A 12 -31.50 -26.45 -12.68
C LEU A 12 -31.22 -27.87 -13.17
N LEU A 13 -30.89 -28.78 -12.25
CA LEU A 13 -31.07 -30.21 -12.42
C LEU A 13 -32.02 -30.69 -11.32
N ILE A 14 -33.31 -30.74 -11.64
CA ILE A 14 -34.30 -31.49 -10.86
C ILE A 14 -34.69 -32.71 -11.69
N LEU A 15 -34.21 -33.89 -11.29
CA LEU A 15 -34.79 -35.17 -11.67
C LEU A 15 -34.93 -36.03 -10.39
N SER A 16 -36.14 -35.95 -9.82
CA SER A 16 -36.91 -36.98 -9.11
C SER A 16 -36.19 -38.24 -8.59
N CYS A 17 -36.28 -38.53 -7.28
CA CYS A 17 -37.29 -39.45 -6.73
C CYS A 17 -37.15 -39.57 -5.20
N GLY A 18 -38.24 -39.42 -4.45
CA GLY A 18 -38.27 -39.75 -3.01
C GLY A 18 -39.30 -38.95 -2.22
N MET A 19 -40.52 -39.49 -2.09
CA MET A 19 -41.50 -39.01 -1.12
C MET A 19 -40.97 -39.15 0.31
N ARG A 20 -40.79 -38.04 1.05
CA ARG A 20 -41.06 -37.97 2.51
C ARG A 20 -40.90 -36.56 3.10
N ASN A 21 -42.02 -36.09 3.67
CA ASN A 21 -42.22 -35.15 4.77
C ASN A 21 -41.67 -33.71 4.68
N LYS A 22 -42.65 -32.79 4.64
CA LYS A 22 -42.56 -31.34 4.87
C LYS A 22 -41.65 -30.99 6.05
N LYS A 23 -40.54 -30.32 5.77
CA LYS A 23 -40.02 -29.20 6.55
C LYS A 23 -39.62 -28.13 5.55
N ASP A 24 -40.36 -27.03 5.55
CA ASP A 24 -40.05 -25.86 4.76
C ASP A 24 -38.82 -25.20 5.39
N VAL A 25 -37.64 -25.68 4.99
CA VAL A 25 -36.37 -25.00 5.25
C VAL A 25 -36.05 -24.28 3.96
N THR A 26 -36.44 -23.02 3.88
CA THR A 26 -35.87 -22.08 2.92
C THR A 26 -34.38 -21.96 3.26
N GLN A 27 -33.58 -22.88 2.71
CA GLN A 27 -32.13 -22.73 2.70
C GLN A 27 -31.83 -21.55 1.78
N GLN A 28 -31.79 -20.36 2.35
CA GLN A 28 -31.16 -19.21 1.72
C GLN A 28 -29.72 -19.64 1.47
N LEU A 29 -29.38 -19.90 0.20
CA LEU A 29 -28.00 -20.08 -0.23
C LEU A 29 -27.19 -18.92 0.36
N PRO A 30 -26.04 -19.17 1.02
CA PRO A 30 -25.25 -18.09 1.57
C PRO A 30 -24.91 -17.14 0.42
N VAL A 31 -25.47 -15.92 0.48
CA VAL A 31 -25.11 -14.86 -0.45
C VAL A 31 -23.65 -14.58 -0.15
N ARG A 32 -22.77 -14.99 -1.05
CA ARG A 32 -21.36 -14.64 -0.95
C ARG A 32 -21.29 -13.12 -1.05
N GLU A 33 -20.85 -12.47 0.02
CA GLU A 33 -20.49 -11.06 -0.03
C GLU A 33 -19.29 -10.91 -0.97
N PHE A 34 -19.37 -9.94 -1.89
CA PHE A 34 -18.27 -9.62 -2.77
C PHE A 34 -17.14 -9.00 -1.95
N THR A 35 -15.89 -9.27 -2.35
CA THR A 35 -14.76 -8.53 -1.80
C THR A 35 -14.77 -7.09 -2.34
N LYS A 36 -14.08 -6.15 -1.66
CA LYS A 36 -13.99 -4.75 -2.12
C LYS A 36 -13.39 -4.67 -3.53
N LEU A 37 -12.40 -5.51 -3.84
CA LEU A 37 -11.80 -5.61 -5.17
C LEU A 37 -12.78 -6.15 -6.20
N GLU A 38 -13.61 -7.14 -5.84
CA GLU A 38 -14.65 -7.66 -6.75
C GLU A 38 -15.70 -6.59 -7.04
N GLU A 39 -16.13 -5.82 -6.04
CA GLU A 39 -17.05 -4.69 -6.23
C GLU A 39 -16.46 -3.61 -7.13
N LEU A 40 -15.19 -3.25 -6.94
CA LEU A 40 -14.47 -2.30 -7.80
C LEU A 40 -14.47 -2.79 -9.26
N CYS A 41 -14.26 -4.09 -9.50
CA CYS A 41 -14.24 -4.68 -10.83
C CYS A 41 -15.59 -4.64 -11.55
N LEU A 42 -16.69 -4.35 -10.86
CA LEU A 42 -18.01 -4.14 -11.46
C LEU A 42 -18.17 -2.74 -12.06
N LEU A 43 -17.31 -1.79 -11.69
CA LEU A 43 -17.33 -0.44 -12.24
C LEU A 43 -16.77 -0.40 -13.68
N PRO A 44 -17.18 0.59 -14.49
CA PRO A 44 -16.53 0.84 -15.79
C PRO A 44 -15.01 1.01 -15.66
N TYR A 45 -14.27 0.46 -16.63
CA TYR A 45 -12.79 0.43 -16.60
C TYR A 45 -12.14 1.81 -16.55
N ASP A 46 -12.84 2.87 -16.95
CA ASP A 46 -12.40 4.27 -16.96
C ASP A 46 -12.94 5.10 -15.79
N SER A 47 -13.50 4.44 -14.77
CA SER A 47 -14.06 5.12 -13.60
C SER A 47 -13.01 6.00 -12.91
N VAL A 48 -13.48 7.17 -12.46
CA VAL A 48 -12.69 8.17 -11.75
C VAL A 48 -13.13 8.19 -10.30
N LEU A 49 -12.20 7.92 -9.39
CA LEU A 49 -12.44 7.82 -7.96
C LEU A 49 -11.49 8.74 -7.19
N ASP A 50 -12.05 9.53 -6.28
CA ASP A 50 -11.25 10.37 -5.40
C ASP A 50 -10.53 9.54 -4.32
N TYR A 51 -11.17 8.46 -3.88
CA TYR A 51 -10.65 7.51 -2.89
C TYR A 51 -11.18 6.11 -3.21
N CYS A 52 -10.30 5.11 -3.12
CA CYS A 52 -10.65 3.71 -3.25
C CYS A 52 -10.06 2.95 -2.05
N ASP A 53 -10.93 2.31 -1.29
CA ASP A 53 -10.54 1.45 -0.18
C ASP A 53 -10.56 -0.01 -0.62
N LEU A 54 -9.39 -0.64 -0.61
CA LEU A 54 -9.20 -2.08 -0.79
C LEU A 54 -8.47 -2.67 0.43
N SER A 55 -8.59 -2.04 1.61
CA SER A 55 -7.96 -2.55 2.82
C SER A 55 -8.60 -3.86 3.28
N ASP A 56 -7.80 -4.72 3.90
CA ASP A 56 -8.25 -5.93 4.59
C ASP A 56 -9.08 -6.87 3.71
N ASP A 57 -8.80 -6.88 2.40
CA ASP A 57 -9.56 -7.60 1.37
C ASP A 57 -8.93 -8.95 1.01
N SER A 58 -7.95 -9.40 1.83
CA SER A 58 -7.19 -10.65 1.65
C SER A 58 -6.47 -10.76 0.29
N ILE A 59 -6.10 -9.63 -0.31
CA ILE A 59 -5.45 -9.56 -1.62
C ILE A 59 -4.03 -10.15 -1.51
N VAL A 60 -3.73 -11.15 -2.33
CA VAL A 60 -2.41 -11.80 -2.40
C VAL A 60 -1.58 -11.24 -3.55
N ASP A 61 -2.17 -11.17 -4.74
CA ASP A 61 -1.53 -10.66 -5.93
C ASP A 61 -1.83 -9.17 -6.12
N PHE A 62 -0.82 -8.40 -6.53
CA PHE A 62 -1.01 -6.97 -6.76
C PHE A 62 -2.05 -6.73 -7.86
N PRO A 63 -3.18 -6.05 -7.58
CA PRO A 63 -4.29 -5.96 -8.51
C PRO A 63 -3.95 -5.01 -9.66
N ASN A 64 -4.36 -5.37 -10.88
CA ASN A 64 -4.22 -4.47 -12.03
C ASN A 64 -5.33 -3.42 -12.04
N LEU A 65 -5.01 -2.22 -11.55
CA LEU A 65 -5.90 -1.07 -11.46
C LEU A 65 -5.58 0.02 -12.50
N SER A 66 -4.74 -0.29 -13.49
CA SER A 66 -4.24 0.68 -14.49
C SER A 66 -5.32 1.29 -15.40
N GLY A 67 -6.52 0.68 -15.42
CA GLY A 67 -7.68 1.23 -16.11
C GLY A 67 -8.25 2.45 -15.42
N TYR A 68 -8.31 2.42 -14.09
CA TYR A 68 -8.98 3.42 -13.28
C TYR A 68 -8.14 4.69 -13.14
N THR A 69 -8.83 5.80 -12.85
CA THR A 69 -8.20 7.01 -12.32
C THR A 69 -8.54 7.10 -10.85
N ILE A 70 -7.56 6.94 -9.97
CA ILE A 70 -7.77 6.90 -8.51
C ILE A 70 -6.78 7.85 -7.87
N ARG A 71 -7.27 8.88 -7.17
CA ARG A 71 -6.41 9.87 -6.51
C ARG A 71 -5.78 9.36 -5.21
N ALA A 72 -6.53 8.57 -4.43
CA ALA A 72 -6.04 7.97 -3.19
C ALA A 72 -6.47 6.50 -3.09
N LEU A 73 -5.51 5.60 -2.88
CA LEU A 73 -5.72 4.16 -2.84
C LEU A 73 -5.21 3.58 -1.52
N SER A 74 -6.06 2.83 -0.83
CA SER A 74 -5.65 1.98 0.29
C SER A 74 -5.62 0.51 -0.12
N LEU A 75 -4.46 -0.12 0.05
CA LEU A 75 -4.25 -1.57 -0.08
C LEU A 75 -3.72 -2.14 1.25
N SER A 76 -3.96 -1.45 2.37
CA SER A 76 -3.44 -1.85 3.68
C SER A 76 -4.07 -3.14 4.21
N GLY A 77 -3.37 -3.88 5.07
CA GLY A 77 -3.94 -5.09 5.70
C GLY A 77 -4.15 -6.24 4.71
N ASN A 78 -3.37 -6.30 3.64
CA ASN A 78 -3.41 -7.36 2.64
C ASN A 78 -2.16 -8.26 2.76
N LEU A 79 -1.97 -9.15 1.78
CA LEU A 79 -0.89 -10.13 1.76
C LEU A 79 0.14 -9.82 0.66
N LEU A 80 0.21 -8.56 0.22
CA LEU A 80 1.07 -8.12 -0.88
C LEU A 80 2.54 -8.12 -0.46
N ASP A 81 3.44 -8.59 -1.32
CA ASP A 81 4.89 -8.56 -1.09
C ASP A 81 5.68 -7.85 -2.21
N THR A 82 5.01 -7.51 -3.30
CA THR A 82 5.59 -6.92 -4.50
C THR A 82 4.76 -5.74 -4.97
N ILE A 83 5.42 -4.65 -5.37
CA ILE A 83 4.76 -3.49 -5.98
C ILE A 83 4.93 -3.63 -7.49
N ILE A 84 3.83 -3.57 -8.25
CA ILE A 84 3.85 -3.59 -9.72
C ILE A 84 3.43 -2.21 -10.23
N PRO A 85 4.36 -1.30 -10.54
CA PRO A 85 4.00 0.09 -10.84
C PRO A 85 3.07 0.27 -12.02
N CYS A 86 3.18 -0.55 -13.06
CA CYS A 86 2.30 -0.46 -14.23
C CYS A 86 0.85 -0.91 -13.94
N PHE A 87 0.59 -1.51 -12.78
CA PHE A 87 -0.75 -1.90 -12.33
C PHE A 87 -1.40 -0.82 -11.46
N LEU A 88 -0.66 0.21 -11.05
CA LEU A 88 -1.23 1.31 -10.28
C LEU A 88 -2.17 2.15 -11.15
N PRO A 89 -3.22 2.74 -10.55
CA PRO A 89 -4.17 3.60 -11.25
C PRO A 89 -3.52 4.92 -11.67
N LYS A 90 -4.14 5.58 -12.65
CA LYS A 90 -3.73 6.91 -13.12
C LYS A 90 -4.07 7.97 -12.08
N GLY A 91 -3.26 9.03 -12.03
CA GLY A 91 -3.52 10.19 -11.16
C GLY A 91 -3.33 9.92 -9.67
N LEU A 92 -2.67 8.82 -9.30
CA LEU A 92 -2.47 8.43 -7.91
C LEU A 92 -1.55 9.40 -7.16
N GLU A 93 -2.09 10.03 -6.12
CA GLU A 93 -1.38 10.98 -5.26
C GLU A 93 -1.05 10.38 -3.89
N ARG A 94 -1.89 9.49 -3.36
CA ARG A 94 -1.71 8.88 -2.04
C ARG A 94 -1.87 7.38 -2.11
N LEU A 95 -0.87 6.66 -1.61
CA LEU A 95 -0.85 5.20 -1.63
C LEU A 95 -0.55 4.64 -0.24
N ASN A 96 -1.50 3.88 0.31
CA ASN A 96 -1.33 3.17 1.56
C ASN A 96 -1.08 1.67 1.29
N LEU A 97 0.12 1.21 1.63
CA LEU A 97 0.61 -0.17 1.53
C LEU A 97 0.98 -0.73 2.91
N SER A 98 0.51 -0.10 3.99
CA SER A 98 0.81 -0.52 5.36
C SER A 98 0.27 -1.92 5.66
N ASN A 99 0.85 -2.61 6.65
CA ASN A 99 0.38 -3.91 7.13
C ASN A 99 0.23 -4.93 5.98
N ASN A 100 1.34 -5.18 5.29
CA ASN A 100 1.45 -6.12 4.19
C ASN A 100 2.68 -7.03 4.42
N LYS A 101 3.11 -7.77 3.39
CA LYS A 101 4.25 -8.69 3.45
C LYS A 101 5.50 -8.15 2.74
N TYR A 102 5.59 -6.83 2.53
CA TYR A 102 6.77 -6.23 1.90
C TYR A 102 8.00 -6.46 2.78
N LYS A 103 9.09 -6.96 2.17
CA LYS A 103 10.33 -7.28 2.88
C LYS A 103 11.57 -6.99 2.06
N GLY A 104 12.72 -6.91 2.72
CA GLY A 104 13.99 -6.67 2.05
C GLY A 104 14.10 -5.24 1.50
N TYR A 105 14.44 -5.11 0.21
CA TYR A 105 14.71 -3.82 -0.42
C TYR A 105 13.58 -3.34 -1.34
N VAL A 106 13.04 -2.15 -1.07
CA VAL A 106 12.08 -1.45 -1.95
C VAL A 106 12.72 -0.24 -2.61
N ASN A 107 12.44 -0.04 -3.92
CA ASN A 107 12.97 1.06 -4.71
C ASN A 107 11.87 1.76 -5.52
N ILE A 108 11.41 2.91 -5.04
CA ILE A 108 10.47 3.77 -5.76
C ILE A 108 11.29 4.79 -6.55
N ARG A 109 11.47 4.53 -7.84
CA ARG A 109 12.26 5.40 -8.72
C ARG A 109 11.44 6.61 -9.15
N ARG A 110 12.10 7.74 -9.38
CA ARG A 110 11.51 8.93 -9.99
C ARG A 110 10.82 8.58 -11.32
N CYS A 111 9.68 9.22 -11.57
CA CYS A 111 8.81 9.01 -12.73
C CYS A 111 8.16 7.61 -12.79
N THR A 112 8.17 6.85 -11.69
CA THR A 112 7.49 5.54 -11.64
C THR A 112 5.99 5.73 -11.36
N ILE A 113 5.65 6.69 -10.51
CA ILE A 113 4.26 7.05 -10.16
C ILE A 113 4.18 8.58 -10.18
N LEU A 114 3.96 9.13 -11.37
CA LEU A 114 4.21 10.56 -11.69
C LEU A 114 3.53 11.56 -10.76
N SER A 115 2.36 11.22 -10.21
CA SER A 115 1.56 12.10 -9.37
C SER A 115 1.72 11.83 -7.88
N LEU A 116 2.53 10.83 -7.47
CA LEU A 116 2.58 10.39 -6.08
C LEU A 116 3.16 11.47 -5.18
N LYS A 117 2.45 11.78 -4.10
CA LYS A 117 2.83 12.75 -3.07
C LYS A 117 3.02 12.09 -1.73
N GLU A 118 2.26 11.03 -1.43
CA GLU A 118 2.27 10.38 -0.12
C GLU A 118 2.34 8.86 -0.25
N VAL A 119 3.17 8.25 0.59
CA VAL A 119 3.26 6.80 0.70
C VAL A 119 3.31 6.37 2.15
N ASP A 120 2.53 5.33 2.48
CA ASP A 120 2.59 4.62 3.73
C ASP A 120 3.02 3.16 3.48
N LEU A 121 4.16 2.78 4.05
CA LEU A 121 4.73 1.43 4.01
C LEU A 121 4.97 0.91 5.43
N SER A 122 4.28 1.46 6.43
CA SER A 122 4.39 1.04 7.82
C SER A 122 3.96 -0.41 8.04
N TYR A 123 4.37 -1.01 9.16
CA TYR A 123 4.01 -2.39 9.51
C TYR A 123 4.30 -3.39 8.38
N ASN A 124 5.54 -3.35 7.89
CA ASN A 124 6.08 -4.31 6.95
C ASN A 124 7.39 -4.87 7.51
N ALA A 125 8.13 -5.64 6.73
CA ALA A 125 9.42 -6.22 7.12
C ALA A 125 10.56 -5.70 6.23
N LEU A 126 10.53 -4.41 5.87
CA LEU A 126 11.54 -3.79 5.02
C LEU A 126 12.87 -3.65 5.76
N ASP A 127 13.97 -4.04 5.11
CA ASP A 127 15.32 -3.84 5.61
C ASP A 127 15.96 -2.59 4.99
N SER A 128 15.54 -2.20 3.79
CA SER A 128 16.11 -1.05 3.09
C SER A 128 15.10 -0.41 2.15
N ILE A 129 15.14 0.90 2.04
CA ILE A 129 14.30 1.62 1.09
C ILE A 129 15.05 2.74 0.38
N ARG A 130 14.76 2.89 -0.91
CA ARG A 130 15.17 4.04 -1.73
C ARG A 130 13.95 4.66 -2.41
N ILE A 131 13.71 5.93 -2.17
CA ILE A 131 12.64 6.70 -2.80
C ILE A 131 13.30 7.90 -3.49
N THR A 132 13.34 7.89 -4.83
CA THR A 132 13.86 9.01 -5.61
C THR A 132 12.76 9.92 -6.19
N GLU A 133 11.50 9.51 -6.08
CA GLU A 133 10.34 10.38 -6.29
C GLU A 133 10.32 11.48 -5.20
N PRO A 134 10.07 12.76 -5.55
CA PRO A 134 10.06 13.85 -4.58
C PRO A 134 8.71 13.90 -3.84
N LEU A 135 8.54 12.98 -2.89
CA LEU A 135 7.33 12.88 -2.07
C LEU A 135 7.25 13.97 -1.00
N TYR A 136 6.03 14.21 -0.53
CA TYR A 136 5.67 15.15 0.53
C TYR A 136 5.60 14.47 1.92
N ARG A 137 4.96 13.30 1.99
CA ARG A 137 4.75 12.55 3.23
C ARG A 137 5.16 11.09 3.05
N ILE A 138 6.00 10.61 3.95
CA ILE A 138 6.54 9.24 3.92
C ILE A 138 6.38 8.62 5.30
N ILE A 139 5.68 7.50 5.39
CA ILE A 139 5.51 6.72 6.62
C ILE A 139 6.17 5.35 6.43
N LEU A 140 7.13 5.05 7.28
CA LEU A 140 7.95 3.83 7.27
C LEU A 140 8.04 3.18 8.65
N SER A 141 7.16 3.57 9.57
CA SER A 141 7.19 3.10 10.94
C SER A 141 6.99 1.57 11.03
N HIS A 142 7.48 0.95 12.09
CA HIS A 142 7.33 -0.49 12.30
C HIS A 142 7.84 -1.33 11.12
N ASN A 143 9.11 -1.15 10.76
CA ASN A 143 9.85 -1.96 9.82
C ASN A 143 11.19 -2.40 10.44
N ASN A 144 12.04 -3.09 9.68
CA ASN A 144 13.38 -3.52 10.09
C ASN A 144 14.49 -2.70 9.42
N LEU A 145 14.23 -1.43 9.08
CA LEU A 145 15.09 -0.65 8.19
C LEU A 145 16.50 -0.49 8.78
N VAL A 146 17.51 -0.82 7.99
CA VAL A 146 18.93 -0.51 8.25
C VAL A 146 19.42 0.65 7.38
N PHE A 147 18.75 0.88 6.25
CA PHE A 147 19.12 1.88 5.26
C PHE A 147 17.90 2.62 4.69
N ILE A 148 18.02 3.94 4.62
CA ILE A 148 17.03 4.83 4.01
C ILE A 148 17.73 5.80 3.06
N GLY A 149 17.31 5.83 1.81
CA GLY A 149 17.73 6.81 0.80
C GLY A 149 16.54 7.58 0.26
N LEU A 150 16.47 8.89 0.52
CA LEU A 150 15.34 9.73 0.14
C LEU A 150 15.77 10.88 -0.76
N ASN A 151 14.94 11.20 -1.74
CA ASN A 151 14.99 12.50 -2.41
C ASN A 151 14.28 13.54 -1.54
N GLN A 152 15.06 14.27 -0.74
CA GLN A 152 14.54 15.18 0.28
C GLN A 152 13.94 16.50 -0.22
N LYS A 153 13.92 16.77 -1.54
CA LYS A 153 13.59 18.11 -2.05
C LYS A 153 12.25 18.67 -1.56
N ASN A 154 11.27 17.81 -1.29
CA ASN A 154 9.89 18.21 -0.98
C ASN A 154 9.32 17.55 0.30
N ILE A 155 10.12 16.81 1.06
CA ILE A 155 9.60 16.03 2.20
C ILE A 155 9.30 16.99 3.35
N GLN A 156 8.04 17.01 3.80
CA GLN A 156 7.62 17.76 4.98
C GLN A 156 7.37 16.84 6.19
N TYR A 157 6.93 15.61 5.93
CA TYR A 157 6.65 14.65 7.00
C TYR A 157 7.34 13.31 6.73
N LEU A 158 8.14 12.87 7.69
CA LEU A 158 8.81 11.59 7.67
C LEU A 158 8.59 10.87 9.00
N ASP A 159 7.99 9.69 8.96
CA ASP A 159 7.93 8.80 10.12
C ASP A 159 8.77 7.55 9.86
N VAL A 160 9.82 7.38 10.66
CA VAL A 160 10.71 6.21 10.66
C VAL A 160 10.75 5.53 12.02
N SER A 161 9.77 5.82 12.88
CA SER A 161 9.68 5.25 14.22
C SER A 161 9.67 3.72 14.22
N TYR A 162 10.09 3.12 15.32
CA TYR A 162 10.08 1.67 15.51
C TYR A 162 10.87 0.89 14.42
N ASN A 163 11.92 1.52 13.88
CA ASN A 163 12.96 0.83 13.10
C ASN A 163 14.21 0.67 13.98
N ILE A 164 14.18 -0.34 14.86
CA ILE A 164 15.19 -0.49 15.92
C ILE A 164 16.62 -0.69 15.38
N HIS A 165 16.75 -1.20 14.15
CA HIS A 165 18.03 -1.45 13.49
C HIS A 165 18.51 -0.27 12.63
N LEU A 166 17.73 0.81 12.53
CA LEU A 166 18.10 1.97 11.73
C LEU A 166 19.26 2.71 12.39
N ASN A 167 20.32 2.92 11.63
CA ASN A 167 21.46 3.69 12.10
C ASN A 167 21.04 5.16 12.31
N ARG A 168 21.45 5.75 13.44
CA ARG A 168 21.22 7.18 13.69
C ARG A 168 21.86 8.08 12.62
N ILE A 169 22.97 7.65 12.01
CA ILE A 169 23.65 8.39 10.93
C ILE A 169 22.95 8.06 9.62
N VAL A 170 22.17 9.01 9.11
CA VAL A 170 21.37 8.87 7.90
C VAL A 170 21.96 9.68 6.74
N ARG A 171 21.56 9.34 5.51
CA ARG A 171 22.05 10.00 4.28
C ARG A 171 21.19 11.19 3.83
N PHE A 172 20.27 11.59 4.68
CA PHE A 172 19.32 12.65 4.46
C PHE A 172 19.45 13.60 5.66
N GLU A 173 19.22 14.89 5.51
CA GLU A 173 19.29 15.86 6.60
C GLU A 173 17.94 15.97 7.32
N PRO A 174 17.78 15.43 8.56
CA PRO A 174 16.50 15.45 9.26
C PRO A 174 16.05 16.87 9.64
N SER A 175 17.00 17.78 9.87
CA SER A 175 16.72 19.18 10.25
C SER A 175 16.08 20.01 9.14
N LEU A 176 16.07 19.52 7.89
CA LEU A 176 15.41 20.15 6.75
C LEU A 176 14.00 19.59 6.47
N ILE A 177 13.51 18.67 7.30
CA ILE A 177 12.18 18.09 7.19
C ILE A 177 11.34 18.64 8.34
N ASP A 178 10.19 19.24 8.04
CA ASP A 178 9.35 19.95 9.03
C ASP A 178 8.95 19.05 10.22
N THR A 179 8.65 17.78 9.96
CA THR A 179 8.30 16.80 10.99
C THR A 179 9.00 15.48 10.74
N VAL A 180 9.84 15.07 11.69
CA VAL A 180 10.50 13.76 11.71
C VAL A 180 10.12 13.01 12.98
N ILE A 181 9.46 11.87 12.83
CA ILE A 181 9.15 10.96 13.93
C ILE A 181 10.16 9.80 13.90
N SER A 182 10.93 9.65 14.98
CA SER A 182 11.98 8.63 15.08
C SER A 182 11.99 7.93 16.45
N GLU A 183 10.83 7.86 17.10
CA GLU A 183 10.66 7.11 18.35
C GLU A 183 11.11 5.65 18.16
N GLY A 184 11.77 5.05 19.16
CA GLY A 184 12.24 3.67 19.08
C GLY A 184 13.41 3.42 18.11
N VAL A 185 13.93 4.46 17.43
CA VAL A 185 15.13 4.34 16.58
C VAL A 185 16.40 4.53 17.42
N SER A 186 17.41 3.67 17.21
CA SER A 186 18.74 3.81 17.79
C SER A 186 18.77 4.09 19.32
N GLY A 187 17.87 3.45 20.07
CA GLY A 187 17.73 3.64 21.52
C GLY A 187 17.25 5.05 21.91
N GLY A 188 16.44 5.70 21.06
CA GLY A 188 15.85 7.01 21.30
C GLY A 188 16.77 8.20 20.99
N LYS A 189 17.95 7.95 20.39
CA LYS A 189 18.87 9.01 19.99
C LYS A 189 18.38 9.72 18.73
N PRO A 190 18.57 11.05 18.60
CA PRO A 190 18.18 11.78 17.40
C PRO A 190 18.96 11.30 16.18
N LEU A 191 18.30 11.36 15.03
CA LEU A 191 18.94 11.11 13.73
C LEU A 191 19.92 12.25 13.41
N ILE A 192 21.04 11.88 12.78
CA ILE A 192 22.13 12.78 12.42
C ILE A 192 22.30 12.72 10.91
N GLY A 193 22.02 13.85 10.25
CA GLY A 193 22.23 14.02 8.82
C GLY A 193 23.66 14.45 8.45
N PRO A 194 23.96 14.52 7.14
CA PRO A 194 25.28 14.91 6.65
C PRO A 194 25.76 16.30 7.09
N ILE A 195 24.86 17.28 7.25
CA ILE A 195 25.20 18.64 7.70
C ILE A 195 25.53 18.60 9.18
N SER A 196 24.66 17.98 9.98
CA SER A 196 24.80 17.85 11.43
C SER A 196 26.08 17.08 11.83
N LYS A 197 26.53 16.13 11.01
CA LYS A 197 27.77 15.39 11.23
C LYS A 197 29.02 16.26 11.11
N ASN A 198 29.04 17.23 10.18
CA ASN A 198 30.20 18.07 9.93
C ASN A 198 30.36 19.20 10.95
N ALA A 199 29.28 19.61 11.62
CA ALA A 199 29.32 20.61 12.69
C ALA A 199 30.01 20.11 13.99
N GLY A 200 30.13 18.79 14.18
CA GLY A 200 30.73 18.17 15.36
C GLY A 200 32.26 18.00 15.33
N HIS A 201 32.95 18.48 14.29
CA HIS A 201 34.41 18.39 14.15
C HIS A 201 35.15 19.73 14.39
N HIS A 202 34.48 20.71 15.00
CA HIS A 202 35.08 21.97 15.44
C HIS A 202 35.16 22.03 16.97
N PHE A 203 35.99 21.16 17.58
CA PHE A 203 36.59 21.35 18.90
C PHE A 203 37.96 20.69 18.93
#